data_AF-A0A9N9ITC3-F1
#
_entry.id   AF-A0A9N9ITC3-F1
#
_cell.length_a   1.000
_cell.length_b   1.000
_cell.length_c   1.000
_cell.angle_alpha   90.00
_cell.angle_beta   90.00
_cell.angle_gamma   90.00
#
_symmetry.space_group_name_H-M   'P 1'
#
loop_
_entity.id
_entity.type
_entity.pdbx_description
1 polymer ?
#
loop_
_entity_poly.entity_id
_entity_poly.type
_entity_poly.pdbx_seq_one_letter_code
_entity_poly.pdbx_strand_id
1 'polypeptide(L)'
;TLKETVDSRCLPTGYSANIVPLLDSCDHCHKKLDEGEVLICGHSYHFECYQIIEYGCRHCEEYYKREIYSNMNSFLDRLEKGVKKCIQNLLIHLVTLIL
;
A
#
# COMPACT_ATOMS: atom_id res chain seq x y z
N THR A 1 2.50 31.07 10.93
CA THR A 1 2.44 29.59 10.85
C THR A 1 2.09 29.08 12.23
N LEU A 2 1.00 28.31 12.38
CA LEU A 2 0.67 27.72 13.69
C LEU A 2 1.82 26.80 14.11
N LYS A 3 2.46 27.10 15.24
CA LYS A 3 3.54 26.29 15.85
C LYS A 3 2.95 25.04 16.50
N GLU A 4 2.21 24.26 15.74
CA GLU A 4 1.62 23.02 16.20
C GLU A 4 2.30 21.86 15.47
N THR A 5 2.93 20.97 16.23
CA THR A 5 3.41 19.69 15.74
C THR A 5 2.19 18.80 15.53
N VAL A 6 1.67 18.80 14.29
CA VAL A 6 0.60 17.87 13.90
C VAL A 6 1.22 16.51 13.67
N ASP A 7 0.70 15.51 14.37
CA ASP A 7 1.08 14.12 14.19
C ASP A 7 0.79 13.68 12.75
N SER A 8 1.75 13.02 12.09
CA SER A 8 1.59 12.56 10.70
C SER A 8 0.41 11.60 10.53
N ARG A 9 -0.07 10.98 11.62
CA ARG A 9 -1.29 10.15 11.67
C ARG A 9 -2.59 10.95 11.52
N CYS A 10 -2.55 12.26 11.68
CA CYS A 10 -3.70 13.17 11.53
C CYS A 10 -3.82 13.75 10.11
N LEU A 11 -2.83 13.53 9.25
CA LEU A 11 -2.94 13.85 7.83
C LEU A 11 -3.84 12.80 7.16
N PRO A 12 -4.65 13.19 6.15
CA PRO A 12 -5.41 12.21 5.39
C PRO A 12 -4.43 11.15 4.86
N THR A 13 -4.55 9.93 5.37
CA THR A 13 -3.76 8.74 5.00
C THR A 13 -4.18 8.25 3.61
N GLY A 14 -4.16 9.14 2.62
CA GLY A 14 -4.29 8.76 1.22
C GLY A 14 -3.01 8.08 0.77
N TYR A 15 -2.98 6.75 0.81
CA TYR A 15 -2.11 5.93 -0.02
C TYR A 15 -0.58 6.17 0.05
N SER A 16 0.04 5.71 1.14
CA SER A 16 1.31 4.91 1.16
C SER A 16 1.95 5.09 2.53
N ALA A 17 2.18 3.99 3.25
CA ALA A 17 2.72 4.01 4.61
C ALA A 17 4.26 4.08 4.66
N ASN A 18 4.96 3.97 3.53
CA ASN A 18 6.41 3.74 3.51
C ASN A 18 7.24 4.87 2.91
N ILE A 19 6.64 5.76 2.11
CA ILE A 19 7.33 6.91 1.53
C ILE A 19 6.62 8.15 2.04
N VAL A 20 7.32 8.88 2.91
CA VAL A 20 6.81 10.13 3.47
C VAL A 20 6.91 11.18 2.37
N PRO A 21 5.83 11.92 2.07
CA PRO A 21 5.88 13.01 1.11
C PRO A 21 7.00 13.99 1.45
N LEU A 22 7.79 14.37 0.44
CA LEU A 22 8.84 15.34 0.65
C LEU A 22 8.24 16.74 0.79
N LEU A 23 8.54 17.41 1.91
CA LEU A 23 8.07 18.78 2.14
C LEU A 23 8.75 19.73 1.13
N ASP A 24 7.94 20.51 0.42
CA ASP A 24 8.37 21.55 -0.53
C ASP A 24 9.29 21.06 -1.66
N SER A 25 9.23 19.78 -2.05
CA SER A 25 10.01 19.25 -3.17
C SER A 25 9.27 18.21 -3.99
N CYS A 26 9.53 18.21 -5.29
CA CYS A 26 8.93 17.28 -6.25
C CYS A 26 9.41 15.84 -6.02
N ASP A 27 8.48 14.90 -5.86
CA ASP A 27 8.74 13.47 -5.66
C ASP A 27 9.30 12.77 -6.90
N HIS A 28 9.30 13.43 -8.07
CA HIS A 28 9.92 12.89 -9.28
C HIS A 28 11.37 13.35 -9.49
N CYS A 29 11.64 14.66 -9.40
CA CYS A 29 12.95 15.23 -9.73
C CYS A 29 13.76 15.68 -8.50
N HIS A 30 13.17 15.62 -7.31
CA HIS A 30 13.76 15.99 -6.01
C HIS A 30 14.25 17.44 -5.91
N LYS A 31 13.81 18.30 -6.82
CA LYS A 31 14.05 19.76 -6.74
C LYS A 31 12.93 20.41 -5.96
N LYS A 32 13.22 21.62 -5.44
CA LYS A 32 12.22 22.45 -4.77
C LYS A 32 10.97 22.59 -5.63
N LEU A 33 9.81 22.44 -5.01
CA LEU A 33 8.52 22.62 -5.65
C LEU A 33 8.25 24.13 -5.81
N ASP A 34 8.00 24.57 -7.03
CA ASP A 34 7.61 25.94 -7.38
C ASP A 34 6.28 25.95 -8.14
N GLU A 35 6.25 25.41 -9.36
CA GLU A 35 5.06 25.26 -10.20
C GLU A 35 4.65 23.79 -10.26
N GLY A 36 3.64 23.41 -9.47
CA GLY A 36 3.22 22.03 -9.38
C GLY A 36 1.95 21.83 -8.58
N GLU A 37 1.67 20.56 -8.29
CA GLU A 37 0.51 20.13 -7.53
C GLU A 37 0.91 19.17 -6.41
N VAL A 38 0.14 19.23 -5.31
CA VAL A 38 0.19 18.25 -4.23
C VAL A 38 -1.04 17.38 -4.37
N LEU A 39 -0.83 16.08 -4.57
CA LEU A 39 -1.91 15.12 -4.74
C LEU A 39 -2.58 14.80 -3.41
N ILE A 40 -3.78 14.20 -3.45
CA ILE A 40 -4.49 13.77 -2.24
C ILE A 40 -3.70 12.75 -1.40
N CYS A 41 -2.72 12.08 -2.00
CA CYS A 41 -1.80 11.18 -1.29
C CYS A 41 -0.61 11.89 -0.61
N GLY A 42 -0.59 13.22 -0.65
CA GLY A 42 0.46 14.05 -0.05
C GLY A 42 1.69 14.22 -0.93
N HIS A 43 1.95 13.34 -1.90
CA HIS A 43 3.07 13.48 -2.83
C HIS A 43 2.87 14.69 -3.76
N SER A 44 3.97 15.38 -4.07
CA SER A 44 3.96 16.61 -4.84
C SER A 44 4.82 16.50 -6.08
N TYR A 45 4.39 17.15 -7.17
CA TYR A 45 5.06 17.07 -8.46
C TYR A 45 5.00 18.40 -9.18
N HIS A 46 6.09 18.78 -9.86
CA HIS A 46 6.03 19.81 -10.89
C HIS A 46 5.04 19.39 -11.98
N PHE A 47 4.33 20.32 -12.63
CA PHE A 47 3.35 19.96 -13.68
C PHE A 47 3.98 19.11 -14.79
N GLU A 48 5.17 19.48 -15.27
CA GLU A 48 5.91 18.72 -16.28
C GLU A 48 6.32 17.33 -15.76
N CYS A 49 6.75 17.24 -14.50
CA CYS A 49 7.09 15.97 -13.88
C CYS A 49 5.86 15.07 -13.73
N TYR A 50 4.71 15.66 -13.38
CA TYR A 50 3.47 14.92 -13.22
C TYR A 50 2.97 14.38 -14.57
N GLN A 51 3.13 15.15 -15.64
CA GLN A 51 2.86 14.70 -17.00
C GLN A 51 3.81 13.56 -17.43
N ILE A 52 5.10 13.63 -17.09
CA ILE A 52 6.09 12.55 -17.38
C ILE A 52 5.70 11.23 -16.70
N ILE A 53 5.03 11.30 -15.55
CA ILE A 53 4.54 10.11 -14.82
C ILE A 53 3.06 9.79 -15.14
N GLU A 54 2.53 10.31 -16.26
CA GLU A 54 1.18 10.05 -16.76
C GLU A 54 0.08 10.36 -15.75
N TYR A 55 0.29 11.40 -14.94
CA TYR A 55 -0.65 11.85 -13.91
C TYR A 55 -0.94 10.78 -12.82
N GLY A 56 0.00 9.85 -12.62
CA GLY A 56 -0.08 8.81 -11.60
C GLY A 56 1.01 8.95 -10.54
N CYS A 57 0.65 8.85 -9.26
CA CYS A 57 1.66 8.79 -8.20
C CYS A 57 2.35 7.41 -8.20
N ARG A 58 3.61 7.37 -8.67
CA ARG A 58 4.40 6.12 -8.74
C ARG A 58 4.57 5.45 -7.38
N HIS A 59 4.72 6.22 -6.31
CA HIS A 59 4.86 5.68 -4.95
C HIS A 59 3.59 4.95 -4.49
N CYS A 60 2.41 5.50 -4.78
CA CYS A 60 1.14 4.83 -4.50
C CYS A 60 0.98 3.59 -5.37
N GLU A 61 1.29 3.68 -6.66
CA GLU A 61 1.17 2.58 -7.61
C GLU A 61 2.02 1.37 -7.19
N GLU A 62 3.29 1.60 -6.84
CA GLU A 62 4.19 0.57 -6.33
C GLU A 62 3.69 -0.05 -5.03
N TYR A 63 3.19 0.78 -4.11
CA TYR A 63 2.58 0.31 -2.87
C TYR A 63 1.40 -0.61 -3.16
N TYR A 64 0.44 -0.20 -4.01
CA TYR A 64 -0.70 -1.04 -4.36
C TYR A 64 -0.29 -2.36 -5.00
N LYS A 65 0.63 -2.33 -5.97
CA LYS A 65 1.13 -3.56 -6.61
C LYS A 65 1.67 -4.55 -5.59
N ARG A 66 2.47 -4.06 -4.63
CA ARG A 66 3.03 -4.87 -3.55
C ARG A 66 1.96 -5.42 -2.62
N GLU A 67 1.06 -4.57 -2.14
CA GLU A 67 0.01 -4.97 -1.18
C GLU A 67 -0.99 -5.94 -1.82
N ILE A 68 -1.35 -5.76 -3.09
CA ILE A 68 -2.20 -6.69 -3.82
C ILE A 68 -1.54 -8.08 -3.89
N TYR A 69 -0.26 -8.13 -4.26
CA TYR A 69 0.47 -9.38 -4.34
C TYR A 69 0.60 -10.07 -2.96
N SER A 70 0.93 -9.29 -1.93
CA SER A 70 1.02 -9.77 -0.54
C SER A 70 -0.31 -10.36 -0.05
N ASN A 71 -1.42 -9.63 -0.26
CA ASN A 71 -2.75 -10.06 0.13
C ASN A 71 -3.21 -11.30 -0.63
N MET A 72 -2.94 -11.36 -1.93
CA MET A 72 -3.26 -12.52 -2.76
C MET A 72 -2.53 -13.78 -2.26
N ASN A 73 -1.22 -13.67 -1.98
CA ASN A 73 -0.45 -14.79 -1.45
C ASN A 73 -0.94 -15.23 -0.07
N SER A 74 -1.24 -14.28 0.82
CA SER A 74 -1.81 -14.58 2.13
C SER A 74 -3.16 -15.30 2.02
N PHE A 75 -4.00 -14.88 1.06
CA PHE A 75 -5.26 -15.53 0.79
C PHE A 75 -5.09 -16.98 0.30
N LEU A 76 -4.19 -17.21 -0.66
CA LEU A 76 -3.89 -18.54 -1.18
C LEU A 76 -3.34 -19.49 -0.09
N ASP A 77 -2.42 -19.00 0.75
CA ASP A 77 -1.88 -19.77 1.87
C ASP A 77 -2.98 -20.19 2.87
N ARG A 78 -3.92 -19.29 3.16
CA ARG A 78 -5.07 -19.60 4.03
C ARG A 78 -6.02 -20.61 3.40
N LEU A 79 -6.25 -20.54 2.09
CA LEU A 79 -7.05 -21.53 1.37
C LEU A 79 -6.39 -22.91 1.43
N GLU A 80 -5.09 -23.00 1.15
CA GLU A 80 -4.35 -24.26 1.19
C GLU A 80 -4.36 -24.89 2.59
N LYS A 81 -4.11 -24.09 3.63
CA LYS A 81 -4.20 -24.53 5.04
C LYS A 81 -5.61 -24.97 5.40
N GLY A 82 -6.64 -24.28 4.92
CA GLY A 82 -8.04 -24.66 5.09
C GLY A 82 -8.36 -26.03 4.51
N VAL A 83 -7.94 -26.29 3.27
CA VAL A 83 -8.11 -27.60 2.60
C VAL A 83 -7.40 -28.71 3.37
N LYS A 84 -6.14 -28.50 3.78
CA LYS A 84 -5.37 -29.48 4.57
C LYS A 84 -6.09 -29.82 5.87
N LYS A 85 -6.63 -28.81 6.57
CA LYS A 85 -7.40 -29.01 7.81
C LYS A 85 -8.67 -29.82 7.57
N CYS A 86 -9.40 -29.55 6.49
CA CYS A 86 -10.60 -30.31 6.13
C CYS A 86 -10.30 -31.79 5.87
N ILE A 87 -9.25 -32.09 5.11
CA ILE A 87 -8.82 -33.48 4.85
C ILE A 87 -8.42 -34.18 6.14
N GLN A 88 -7.62 -33.53 6.99
CA GLN A 88 -7.23 -34.08 8.28
C GLN A 88 -8.44 -34.42 9.16
N ASN A 89 -9.43 -33.53 9.22
CA ASN A 89 -10.65 -33.76 9.98
C ASN A 89 -11.46 -34.94 9.43
N LEU A 90 -11.56 -35.07 8.09
CA LEU A 90 -12.24 -36.19 7.45
C LEU A 90 -11.54 -37.53 7.77
N LEU A 91 -10.21 -37.55 7.72
CA LEU A 91 -9.41 -38.73 8.07
C LEU A 91 -9.61 -39.13 9.54
N ILE A 92 -9.59 -38.16 10.47
CA ILE A 92 -9.86 -38.43 11.90
C ILE A 92 -11.27 -39.00 12.09
N HIS A 93 -12.27 -38.43 11.42
CA HIS A 93 -13.65 -38.91 11.49
C HIS A 93 -13.82 -40.32 10.92
N LEU A 94 -13.10 -40.65 9.84
CA LEU A 94 -13.10 -42.01 9.27
C LEU A 94 -12.43 -43.00 10.22
N VAL A 95 -11.28 -42.66 10.81
CA VAL A 95 -10.57 -43.53 11.77
C VAL A 95 -11.40 -43.80 13.01
N THR A 96 -12.10 -42.80 13.54
CA THR A 96 -12.96 -42.94 14.73
C THR A 96 -14.23 -43.76 14.49
N LEU A 97 -14.67 -43.95 13.24
CA LEU A 97 -15.81 -44.81 12.92
C LEU A 97 -15.43 -46.29 12.73
N ILE A 98 -14.15 -46.59 12.51
CA ILE A 98 -13.66 -47.94 12.20
C ILE A 98 -13.05 -48.64 13.44
N LEU A 99 -12.75 -47.88 14.50
CA LEU A 99 -12.30 -48.37 15.81
C LEU A 99 -13.47 -48.45 16.80
#